data_AF-A0A0F9U918-F1
#
_entry.id   AF-A0A0F9U918-F1
#
_cell.length_a   1.000
_cell.length_b   1.000
_cell.length_c   1.000
_cell.angle_alpha   90.00
_cell.angle_beta   90.00
_cell.angle_gamma   90.00
#
_symmetry.space_group_name_H-M   'P 1'
#
loop_
_entity.id
_entity.type
_entity.pdbx_description
1 polymer ?
#
loop_
_entity_poly.entity_id
_entity_poly.type
_entity_poly.pdbx_seq_one_letter_code
_entity_poly.pdbx_strand_id
1 'polypeptide(L)'
;MVEVTYMGDWPDDVKATISLEFDPMVFLLPSWCRSLFIYFENEPTERQAAAVSTNYEGRHINMFVRPNWFMETADDRERVLLHEITHTHTQPIRNVFSDAIAGQDEQFRDFAWARFKETWEGAVEDLAWTLYLAMKK
;
A
#
# COMPACT_ATOMS: atom_id res chain seq x y z
N MET A 1 -16.45 -9.91 -1.49
CA MET A 1 -15.27 -9.82 -2.37
C MET A 1 -14.92 -8.35 -2.50
N VAL A 2 -13.65 -7.98 -2.37
CA VAL A 2 -13.24 -6.58 -2.50
C VAL A 2 -13.42 -6.16 -3.97
N GLU A 3 -14.04 -5.01 -4.19
CA GLU A 3 -14.15 -4.42 -5.53
C GLU A 3 -12.82 -3.73 -5.89
N VAL A 4 -12.18 -4.14 -6.97
CA VAL A 4 -10.93 -3.53 -7.44
C VAL A 4 -11.23 -2.69 -8.68
N THR A 5 -10.90 -1.40 -8.60
CA THR A 5 -11.20 -0.43 -9.66
C THR A 5 -9.94 0.36 -10.02
N TYR A 6 -9.53 0.27 -11.29
CA TYR A 6 -8.47 1.12 -11.84
C TYR A 6 -9.05 2.50 -12.15
N MET A 7 -8.54 3.52 -11.45
CA MET A 7 -9.00 4.89 -11.53
C MET A 7 -8.11 5.74 -12.44
N GLY A 8 -8.73 6.65 -13.19
CA GLY A 8 -8.05 7.54 -14.13
C GLY A 8 -7.70 6.88 -15.46
N ASP A 9 -6.93 7.60 -16.27
CA ASP A 9 -6.47 7.12 -17.57
C ASP A 9 -5.19 6.30 -17.40
N TRP A 10 -5.30 5.00 -17.64
CA TRP A 10 -4.15 4.09 -17.66
C TRP A 10 -3.74 3.81 -19.10
N PRO A 11 -2.44 3.85 -19.43
CA PRO A 11 -1.95 3.18 -20.63
C PRO A 11 -2.29 1.68 -20.57
N ASP A 12 -2.76 1.12 -21.69
CA ASP A 12 -3.29 -0.26 -21.73
C ASP A 12 -2.22 -1.30 -21.33
N ASP A 13 -0.98 -1.10 -21.73
CA ASP A 13 0.18 -1.95 -21.41
C ASP A 13 0.55 -1.88 -19.92
N VAL A 14 0.51 -0.68 -19.34
CA VAL A 14 0.72 -0.43 -17.91
C VAL A 14 -0.36 -1.14 -17.10
N LYS A 15 -1.64 -0.98 -17.46
CA LYS A 15 -2.77 -1.63 -16.79
C LYS A 15 -2.71 -3.15 -16.89
N ALA A 16 -2.41 -3.68 -18.07
CA ALA A 16 -2.28 -5.12 -18.27
C ALA A 16 -1.16 -5.72 -17.41
N THR A 17 -0.02 -5.04 -17.35
CA THR A 17 1.14 -5.48 -16.55
C THR A 17 0.81 -5.52 -15.07
N ILE A 18 0.24 -4.44 -14.51
CA ILE A 18 -0.12 -4.45 -13.09
C ILE A 18 -1.22 -5.46 -12.77
N SER A 19 -2.22 -5.62 -13.64
CA SER A 19 -3.31 -6.57 -13.39
C SER A 19 -2.77 -8.00 -13.32
N LEU A 20 -1.84 -8.36 -14.20
CA LEU A 20 -1.19 -9.67 -14.21
C LEU A 20 -0.47 -9.98 -12.89
N GLU A 21 0.19 -8.99 -12.30
CA GLU A 21 0.95 -9.15 -11.06
C GLU A 21 0.08 -9.01 -9.80
N PHE A 22 -0.94 -8.14 -9.85
CA PHE A 22 -1.79 -7.81 -8.70
C PHE A 22 -2.98 -8.76 -8.51
N ASP A 23 -3.63 -9.20 -9.60
CA ASP A 23 -4.84 -10.05 -9.52
C ASP A 23 -4.64 -11.32 -8.68
N PRO A 24 -3.49 -12.03 -8.79
CA PRO A 24 -3.22 -13.18 -7.93
C PRO A 24 -3.17 -12.85 -6.44
N MET A 25 -2.97 -11.59 -6.05
CA MET A 25 -2.83 -11.14 -4.66
C MET A 25 -4.12 -10.59 -4.06
N VAL A 26 -5.19 -10.41 -4.85
CA VAL A 26 -6.44 -9.77 -4.38
C VAL A 26 -7.05 -10.47 -3.17
N PHE A 27 -6.87 -11.79 -3.06
CA PHE A 27 -7.36 -12.57 -1.92
C PHE A 27 -6.69 -12.21 -0.59
N LEU A 28 -5.52 -11.54 -0.62
CA LEU A 28 -4.80 -11.07 0.55
C LEU A 28 -5.38 -9.78 1.12
N LEU A 29 -6.27 -9.08 0.41
CA LEU A 29 -6.86 -7.84 0.93
C LEU A 29 -7.71 -8.13 2.18
N PRO A 30 -7.69 -7.22 3.18
CA PRO A 30 -8.42 -7.43 4.42
C PRO A 30 -9.92 -7.47 4.18
N SER A 31 -10.63 -8.33 4.92
CA SER A 31 -12.07 -8.53 4.78
C SER A 31 -12.93 -7.30 5.12
N TRP A 32 -12.37 -6.32 5.82
CA TRP A 32 -13.03 -5.04 6.09
C TRP A 32 -12.97 -4.08 4.89
N CYS A 33 -12.02 -4.29 3.97
CA CYS A 33 -11.91 -3.50 2.75
C CYS A 33 -13.09 -3.82 1.84
N ARG A 34 -13.79 -2.77 1.40
CA ARG A 34 -14.90 -2.90 0.45
C ARG A 34 -14.45 -2.66 -0.97
N SER A 35 -13.64 -1.63 -1.16
CA SER A 35 -13.17 -1.19 -2.47
C SER A 35 -11.71 -0.79 -2.40
N LEU A 36 -10.94 -1.24 -3.40
CA LEU A 36 -9.58 -0.82 -3.68
C LEU A 36 -9.57 -0.05 -5.01
N PHE A 37 -9.14 1.19 -4.94
CA PHE A 37 -8.95 2.06 -6.08
C PHE A 37 -7.46 2.11 -6.42
N ILE A 38 -7.09 1.73 -7.63
CA ILE A 38 -5.70 1.74 -8.08
C ILE A 38 -5.51 2.91 -9.03
N TYR A 39 -4.62 3.82 -8.68
CA TYR A 39 -4.27 5.03 -9.43
C TYR A 39 -2.88 4.88 -10.04
N PHE A 40 -2.70 5.40 -11.26
CA PHE A 40 -1.38 5.56 -11.86
C PHE A 40 -0.96 7.03 -11.75
N GLU A 41 0.11 7.30 -11.01
CA GLU A 41 0.67 8.64 -10.89
C GLU A 41 1.70 8.85 -12.00
N ASN A 42 1.38 9.66 -13.01
CA ASN A 42 2.27 9.88 -14.17
C ASN A 42 3.58 10.60 -13.82
N GLU A 43 3.66 11.26 -12.67
CA GLU A 43 4.86 11.98 -12.23
C GLU A 43 5.75 11.07 -11.38
N PRO A 44 7.00 10.80 -11.80
CA PRO A 44 7.93 10.06 -10.98
C PRO A 44 8.24 10.84 -9.70
N THR A 45 8.10 10.18 -8.56
CA THR A 45 8.63 10.69 -7.29
C THR A 45 9.92 9.98 -6.97
N GLU A 46 10.91 10.68 -6.42
CA GLU A 46 12.26 10.11 -6.20
C GLU A 46 12.31 8.97 -5.17
N ARG A 47 11.24 8.72 -4.39
CA ARG A 47 11.36 7.95 -3.15
C ARG A 47 10.49 6.71 -3.01
N GLN A 48 9.48 6.49 -3.85
CA GLN A 48 8.53 5.39 -3.63
C GLN A 48 7.95 4.85 -4.94
N ALA A 49 7.99 3.53 -5.13
CA ALA A 49 7.43 2.85 -6.31
C ALA A 49 5.90 2.72 -6.26
N ALA A 50 5.34 2.60 -5.06
CA ALA A 50 3.90 2.63 -4.81
C ALA A 50 3.60 3.25 -3.43
N ALA A 51 2.33 3.50 -3.14
CA ALA A 51 1.87 3.96 -1.84
C ALA A 51 0.40 3.61 -1.61
N VAL A 52 0.00 3.40 -0.36
CA VAL A 52 -1.39 3.17 0.05
C VAL A 52 -1.93 4.28 0.95
N SER A 53 -3.20 4.65 0.74
CA SER A 53 -3.99 5.44 1.67
C SER A 53 -5.37 4.82 1.87
N THR A 54 -6.03 5.14 2.99
CA THR A 54 -7.42 4.73 3.25
C THR A 54 -8.34 5.93 3.37
N ASN A 55 -9.55 5.81 2.83
CA ASN A 55 -10.63 6.79 2.94
C ASN A 55 -11.92 6.15 3.47
N TYR A 56 -12.90 6.98 3.86
CA TYR A 56 -14.26 6.59 4.25
C TYR A 56 -14.34 5.50 5.33
N GLU A 57 -14.20 5.90 6.60
CA GLU A 57 -14.18 5.00 7.76
C GLU A 57 -13.13 3.87 7.66
N GLY A 58 -12.09 4.08 6.84
CA GLY A 58 -11.08 3.07 6.58
C GLY A 58 -11.57 1.87 5.78
N ARG A 59 -12.70 1.96 5.06
CA ARG A 59 -13.21 0.83 4.26
C ARG A 59 -12.80 0.88 2.79
N HIS A 60 -12.35 2.03 2.31
CA HIS A 60 -11.89 2.22 0.94
C HIS A 60 -10.39 2.46 0.95
N ILE A 61 -9.68 1.85 0.01
CA ILE A 61 -8.23 1.92 -0.09
C ILE A 61 -7.89 2.54 -1.43
N ASN A 62 -6.93 3.46 -1.45
CA ASN A 62 -6.32 3.94 -2.67
C ASN A 62 -4.88 3.42 -2.71
N MET A 63 -4.52 2.73 -3.78
CA MET A 63 -3.16 2.36 -4.09
C MET A 63 -2.69 3.24 -5.25
N PHE A 64 -1.54 3.89 -5.08
CA PHE A 64 -0.91 4.72 -6.10
C PHE A 64 0.30 3.96 -6.62
N VAL A 65 0.35 3.74 -7.92
CA VAL A 65 1.44 3.05 -8.61
C VAL A 65 2.16 4.07 -9.45
N ARG A 66 3.50 4.07 -9.40
CA ARG A 66 4.33 5.07 -10.08
C ARG A 66 5.18 4.42 -11.17
N PRO A 67 5.73 5.20 -12.11
CA PRO A 67 6.52 4.69 -13.23
C PRO A 67 7.74 3.89 -12.77
N ASN A 68 8.34 4.25 -11.63
CA ASN A 68 9.50 3.56 -11.08
C ASN A 68 9.23 2.08 -10.79
N TRP A 69 8.00 1.71 -10.43
CA TRP A 69 7.62 0.30 -10.24
C TRP A 69 7.84 -0.53 -11.51
N PHE A 70 7.61 0.05 -12.68
CA PHE A 70 7.84 -0.63 -13.96
C PHE A 70 9.32 -0.75 -14.32
N MET A 71 10.22 -0.06 -13.62
CA MET A 71 11.67 -0.19 -13.81
C MET A 71 12.26 -1.33 -12.97
N GLU A 72 11.52 -1.84 -11.98
CA GLU A 72 11.93 -2.93 -11.11
C GLU A 72 11.86 -4.30 -11.83
N THR A 73 12.56 -5.29 -11.26
CA THR A 73 12.46 -6.69 -11.70
C THR A 73 11.08 -7.27 -11.35
N ALA A 74 10.64 -8.33 -12.03
CA ALA A 74 9.34 -8.95 -11.74
C ALA A 74 9.20 -9.40 -10.27
N ASP A 75 10.26 -9.97 -9.69
CA ASP A 75 10.26 -10.38 -8.27
C ASP A 75 10.17 -9.15 -7.35
N ASP A 76 10.89 -8.07 -7.66
CA ASP A 76 10.86 -6.85 -6.84
C ASP A 76 9.50 -6.13 -6.95
N ARG A 77 8.88 -6.12 -8.12
CA ARG A 77 7.52 -5.59 -8.31
C ARG A 77 6.49 -6.32 -7.46
N GLU A 78 6.55 -7.65 -7.47
CA GLU A 78 5.68 -8.50 -6.65
C GLU A 78 5.84 -8.16 -5.17
N ARG A 79 7.08 -8.01 -4.71
CA ARG A 79 7.40 -7.62 -3.32
C ARG A 79 6.87 -6.24 -2.97
N VAL A 80 7.02 -5.25 -3.87
CA VAL A 80 6.46 -3.91 -3.66
C VAL A 80 4.94 -3.96 -3.55
N LEU A 81 4.25 -4.71 -4.41
CA LEU A 81 2.79 -4.85 -4.32
C LEU A 81 2.37 -5.53 -3.00
N LEU A 82 3.09 -6.55 -2.54
CA LEU A 82 2.83 -7.20 -1.25
C LEU A 82 3.09 -6.26 -0.07
N HIS A 83 4.10 -5.41 -0.14
CA HIS A 83 4.37 -4.35 0.85
C HIS A 83 3.17 -3.42 0.98
N GLU A 84 2.67 -2.91 -0.15
CA GLU A 84 1.50 -2.03 -0.18
C GLU A 84 0.21 -2.74 0.26
N ILE A 85 -0.01 -3.98 -0.16
CA ILE A 85 -1.13 -4.80 0.34
C ILE A 85 -1.01 -4.97 1.85
N THR A 86 0.19 -5.11 2.40
CA THR A 86 0.37 -5.25 3.85
C THR A 86 0.09 -3.95 4.60
N HIS A 87 0.40 -2.79 4.01
CA HIS A 87 -0.06 -1.50 4.53
C HIS A 87 -1.58 -1.46 4.65
N THR A 88 -2.33 -2.09 3.73
CA THR A 88 -3.79 -2.11 3.82
C THR A 88 -4.27 -2.66 5.17
N HIS A 89 -3.72 -3.77 5.66
CA HIS A 89 -4.13 -4.41 6.92
C HIS A 89 -3.86 -3.56 8.16
N THR A 90 -2.81 -2.74 8.11
CA THR A 90 -2.30 -1.99 9.27
C THR A 90 -2.73 -0.53 9.27
N GLN A 91 -3.24 -0.03 8.14
CA GLN A 91 -3.66 1.35 7.98
C GLN A 91 -4.69 1.83 9.04
N PRO A 92 -5.69 1.04 9.47
CA PRO A 92 -6.59 1.47 10.55
C PRO A 92 -5.85 1.80 11.85
N ILE A 93 -4.80 1.04 12.18
CA ILE A 93 -3.97 1.28 13.38
C ILE A 93 -3.19 2.59 13.23
N ARG A 94 -2.60 2.83 12.06
CA ARG A 94 -1.92 4.11 11.74
C ARG A 94 -2.87 5.30 11.88
N ASN A 95 -4.10 5.18 11.40
CA ASN A 95 -5.08 6.26 11.50
C ASN A 95 -5.43 6.57 12.96
N VAL A 96 -5.74 5.54 13.76
CA VAL A 96 -6.01 5.70 15.21
C VAL A 96 -4.82 6.31 15.94
N PHE A 97 -3.59 5.88 15.62
CA PHE A 97 -2.38 6.46 16.19
C PHE A 97 -2.23 7.95 15.84
N SER A 98 -2.44 8.32 14.56
CA SER A 98 -2.41 9.71 14.10
C SER A 98 -3.41 10.57 14.86
N ASP A 99 -4.63 10.09 15.03
CA ASP A 99 -5.71 10.80 15.74
C ASP A 99 -5.37 10.98 17.23
N ALA A 100 -4.79 9.95 17.86
CA ALA A 100 -4.41 9.97 19.27
C ALA A 100 -3.33 11.02 19.57
N ILE A 101 -2.43 11.30 18.61
CA ILE A 101 -1.36 12.29 18.79
C ILE A 101 -1.73 13.69 18.27
N ALA A 102 -2.82 13.85 17.50
CA ALA A 102 -3.13 15.10 16.79
C ALA A 102 -3.19 16.35 17.69
N GLY A 103 -3.71 16.20 18.92
CA GLY A 103 -3.85 17.28 19.91
C GLY A 103 -2.63 17.52 20.81
N GLN A 104 -1.52 16.79 20.60
CA GLN A 104 -0.30 16.94 21.39
C GLN A 104 0.59 18.06 20.82
N ASP A 105 1.59 18.49 21.59
CA ASP A 105 2.57 19.47 21.12
C ASP A 105 3.41 18.92 19.95
N GLU A 106 3.96 19.83 19.14
CA GLU A 106 4.68 19.48 17.91
C GLU A 106 5.88 18.58 18.17
N GLN A 107 6.67 18.86 19.20
CA GLN A 107 7.87 18.06 19.53
C GLN A 107 7.49 16.62 19.89
N PHE A 108 6.45 16.44 20.71
CA PHE A 108 5.95 15.12 21.04
C PHE A 108 5.39 14.39 19.81
N ARG A 109 4.58 15.07 18.98
CA ARG A 109 4.01 14.47 17.76
C ARG A 109 5.08 13.97 16.81
N ASP A 110 6.10 14.79 16.55
CA ASP A 110 7.19 14.42 15.65
C ASP A 110 7.97 13.22 16.17
N PHE A 111 8.30 13.23 17.46
CA PHE A 111 8.97 12.10 18.10
C PHE A 111 8.13 10.82 18.05
N ALA A 112 6.86 10.90 18.44
CA ALA A 112 5.94 9.76 18.48
C ALA A 112 5.72 9.20 17.07
N TRP A 113 5.50 10.07 16.08
CA TRP A 113 5.33 9.69 14.69
C TRP A 113 6.56 9.04 14.10
N ALA A 114 7.76 9.58 14.36
CA ALA A 114 9.01 8.99 13.89
C ALA A 114 9.20 7.56 14.43
N ARG A 115 8.96 7.36 15.74
CA ARG A 115 9.07 6.04 16.38
C ARG A 115 8.03 5.05 15.89
N PHE A 116 6.77 5.50 15.75
CA PHE A 116 5.70 4.67 15.22
C PHE A 116 5.99 4.27 13.78
N LYS A 117 6.33 5.23 12.91
CA LYS A 117 6.59 4.97 11.49
C LYS A 117 7.71 3.96 11.30
N GLU A 118 8.85 4.13 11.96
CA GLU A 118 9.98 3.20 11.85
C GLU A 118 9.56 1.76 12.21
N THR A 119 8.84 1.59 13.32
CA THR A 119 8.39 0.27 13.78
C THR A 119 7.31 -0.32 12.86
N TRP A 120 6.39 0.53 12.40
CA TRP A 120 5.27 0.15 11.53
C TRP A 120 5.75 -0.31 10.16
N GLU A 121 6.63 0.45 9.52
CA GLU A 121 7.23 0.09 8.21
C GLU A 121 8.01 -1.23 8.32
N GLY A 122 8.80 -1.42 9.39
CA GLY A 122 9.51 -2.69 9.61
C GLY A 122 8.57 -3.90 9.76
N ALA A 123 7.48 -3.73 10.51
CA ALA A 123 6.47 -4.79 10.65
C ALA A 123 5.73 -5.09 9.34
N VAL A 124 5.49 -4.05 8.51
CA VAL A 124 4.90 -4.21 7.18
C VAL A 124 5.84 -4.98 6.26
N GLU A 125 7.13 -4.63 6.22
CA GLU A 125 8.14 -5.34 5.40
C GLU A 125 8.25 -6.82 5.82
N ASP A 126 8.38 -7.11 7.12
CA ASP A 126 8.50 -8.48 7.62
C ASP A 126 7.26 -9.35 7.29
N LEU A 127 6.06 -8.77 7.40
CA LEU A 127 4.82 -9.46 7.06
C LEU A 127 4.68 -9.63 5.54
N ALA A 128 5.02 -8.62 4.74
CA ALA A 128 5.04 -8.73 3.29
C ALA A 128 5.99 -9.84 2.82
N TRP A 129 7.18 -9.93 3.42
CA TRP A 129 8.13 -11.00 3.16
C TRP A 129 7.59 -12.38 3.56
N THR A 130 6.90 -12.46 4.69
CA THR A 130 6.25 -13.70 5.14
C THR A 130 5.20 -14.17 4.15
N LEU A 131 4.37 -13.26 3.62
CA LEU A 131 3.36 -13.55 2.60
C LEU A 131 4.01 -13.98 1.28
N TYR A 132 5.05 -13.26 0.84
CA TYR A 132 5.81 -13.61 -0.36
C TYR A 132 6.33 -15.05 -0.30
N LEU A 133 7.00 -15.42 0.79
CA LEU A 133 7.51 -16.77 1.00
C LEU A 133 6.40 -17.84 1.06
N ALA A 134 5.21 -17.48 1.55
CA ALA A 134 4.07 -18.39 1.59
C ALA A 134 3.46 -18.63 0.20
N MET A 135 3.48 -17.63 -0.68
CA MET A 135 2.96 -17.73 -2.05
C MET A 135 3.86 -18.50 -3.01
N LYS A 136 5.16 -18.60 -2.73
CA LYS A 136 6.14 -19.32 -3.57
C LYS A 136 6.26 -20.82 -3.27
N LYS A 137 5.50 -21.34 -2.30
CA LYS A 137 5.48 -22.77 -1.94
C LYS A 137 4.37 -23.50 -2.67
#